data_AF-A0A2N9F250-F1
#
_entry.id   AF-A0A2N9F250-F1
#
_cell.length_a   1.000
_cell.length_b   1.000
_cell.length_c   1.000
_cell.angle_alpha   90.00
_cell.angle_beta   90.00
_cell.angle_gamma   90.00
#
_symmetry.space_group_name_H-M   'P 1'
#
loop_
_entity.id
_entity.type
_entity.pdbx_description
1 polymer ?
#
loop_
_entity_poly.entity_id
_entity_poly.type
_entity_poly.pdbx_seq_one_letter_code
_entity_poly.pdbx_strand_id
1 'polypeptide(L)'
;MVITGELAEFPGEDIIAVLPWEEWWDFELNKDDSNPHIALLPLHPDTRAKFNETAAWEYARSMDGKPYGYHNMIFSWIDTIDQNYPPPLDSHLVASVMTVWNQIQPEYAANMWNEALNKRLGTEGLSLPDVLVETEKRGSSFDELLTIPEQDDWLYNDGKSTSCVAFILEMYKEAGLFDPIASSIQVTEFTIKDAYMLNFFENNSSRLPQWCNDGDKVKLPFCQIRGKYRMELPGYNSMEPYAHMNERCPSLPPKYSRPQNC
;
A
#
# COMPACT_ATOMS: atom_id res chain seq x y z
N MET A 1 15.72 13.00 2.76
CA MET A 1 14.47 13.08 3.55
C MET A 1 13.87 11.69 3.52
N VAL A 2 13.16 11.30 4.56
CA VAL A 2 12.42 10.04 4.68
C VAL A 2 10.95 10.39 4.74
N ILE A 3 10.11 9.52 4.21
CA ILE A 3 8.68 9.73 4.17
C ILE A 3 8.06 8.65 5.06
N THR A 4 7.33 9.09 6.08
CA THR A 4 6.75 8.23 7.10
C THR A 4 5.33 8.68 7.42
N GLY A 5 4.53 7.77 7.96
CA GLY A 5 3.32 8.17 8.68
C GLY A 5 3.71 8.76 10.03
N GLU A 6 3.10 9.88 10.42
CA GLU A 6 3.20 10.44 11.77
C GLU A 6 1.83 10.45 12.45
N LEU A 7 1.82 10.16 13.75
CA LEU A 7 0.66 10.33 14.60
C LEU A 7 0.34 11.82 14.68
N ALA A 8 -0.85 12.26 14.27
CA ALA A 8 -1.30 13.61 14.60
C ALA A 8 -1.59 13.75 16.10
N GLU A 9 -1.77 15.01 16.53
CA GLU A 9 -2.10 15.38 17.92
C GLU A 9 -3.38 14.71 18.47
N PHE A 10 -4.23 14.12 17.61
CA PHE A 10 -5.42 13.40 18.00
C PHE A 10 -5.35 11.91 17.63
N PRO A 11 -5.78 10.99 18.52
CA PRO A 11 -5.81 9.56 18.21
C PRO A 11 -6.78 9.28 17.05
N GLY A 12 -6.23 8.80 15.93
CA GLY A 12 -7.00 8.42 14.73
C GLY A 12 -6.75 9.25 13.47
N GLU A 13 -5.84 10.23 13.51
CA GLU A 13 -5.57 11.15 12.39
C GLU A 13 -4.12 11.06 11.89
N ASP A 14 -3.62 9.87 11.54
CA ASP A 14 -2.25 9.80 11.01
C ASP A 14 -2.13 10.60 9.71
N ILE A 15 -1.00 11.29 9.55
CA ILE A 15 -0.70 12.10 8.37
C ILE A 15 0.53 11.57 7.64
N ILE A 16 0.64 11.95 6.37
CA ILE A 16 1.84 11.75 5.58
C ILE A 16 2.84 12.85 5.95
N ALA A 17 4.05 12.46 6.37
CA ALA A 17 5.09 13.39 6.80
C ALA A 17 6.39 13.19 6.01
N VAL A 18 7.02 14.29 5.59
CA VAL A 18 8.35 14.30 4.97
C VAL A 18 9.40 14.83 5.94
N LEU A 19 10.22 13.95 6.49
CA LEU A 19 11.20 14.27 7.53
C LEU A 19 12.65 14.33 6.99
N PRO A 20 13.52 15.20 7.52
CA PRO A 20 14.96 15.11 7.28
C PRO A 20 15.52 13.73 7.64
N TRP A 21 16.48 13.23 6.86
CA TRP A 21 17.08 11.90 7.11
C TRP A 21 17.71 11.80 8.50
N GLU A 22 18.46 12.82 8.92
CA GLU A 22 19.14 12.82 10.22
C GLU A 22 18.16 12.80 11.40
N GLU A 23 17.01 13.47 11.26
CA GLU A 23 15.97 13.50 12.28
C GLU A 23 15.28 12.15 12.41
N TRP A 24 14.85 11.58 11.29
CA TRP A 24 14.28 10.24 11.27
C TRP A 24 15.27 9.20 11.79
N TRP A 25 16.52 9.25 11.34
CA TRP A 25 17.54 8.29 11.75
C TRP A 25 17.90 8.38 13.24
N ASP A 26 17.97 9.60 13.81
CA ASP A 26 18.14 9.77 15.26
C ASP A 26 16.97 9.14 16.04
N PHE A 27 15.74 9.33 15.57
CA PHE A 27 14.55 8.71 16.15
C PHE A 27 14.65 7.18 16.11
N GLU A 28 14.88 6.59 14.94
CA GLU A 28 15.01 5.13 14.76
C GLU A 28 16.11 4.53 15.64
N LEU A 29 17.21 5.26 15.84
CA LEU A 29 18.33 4.79 16.65
C LEU A 29 18.04 4.85 18.15
N ASN A 30 17.46 5.95 18.62
CA ASN A 30 17.50 6.35 20.02
C ASN A 30 16.12 6.40 20.71
N LYS A 31 15.03 6.45 19.95
CA LYS A 31 13.67 6.69 20.46
C LYS A 31 12.67 5.62 20.05
N ASP A 32 12.85 4.96 18.91
CA ASP A 32 11.95 3.91 18.47
C ASP A 32 12.13 2.61 19.28
N ASP A 33 11.10 2.24 20.04
CA ASP A 33 11.03 1.03 20.86
C ASP A 33 10.33 -0.14 20.16
N SER A 34 9.90 0.03 18.91
CA SER A 34 9.20 -0.98 18.10
C SER A 34 10.10 -2.09 17.55
N ASN A 35 11.43 -1.96 17.74
CA ASN A 35 12.46 -2.84 17.16
C ASN A 35 12.37 -2.88 15.62
N PRO A 36 12.64 -1.75 14.94
CA PRO A 36 12.43 -1.61 13.50
C PRO A 36 13.43 -2.44 12.69
N HIS A 37 12.94 -3.01 11.59
CA HIS A 37 13.75 -3.69 10.58
C HIS A 37 13.74 -2.86 9.30
N ILE A 38 14.91 -2.37 8.91
CA ILE A 38 15.05 -1.36 7.86
C ILE A 38 15.89 -1.94 6.74
N ALA A 39 15.34 -1.97 5.53
CA ALA A 39 16.03 -2.35 4.31
C ALA A 39 16.13 -1.17 3.35
N LEU A 40 17.28 -1.07 2.69
CA LEU A 40 17.54 -0.19 1.55
C LEU A 40 17.50 -1.01 0.28
N LEU A 41 16.62 -0.61 -0.64
CA LEU A 41 16.46 -1.19 -1.96
C LEU A 41 16.80 -0.13 -3.01
N PRO A 42 18.06 -0.03 -3.47
CA PRO A 42 18.44 0.94 -4.50
C PRO A 42 17.73 0.64 -5.82
N LEU A 43 17.35 1.67 -6.59
CA LEU A 43 16.87 1.48 -7.97
C LEU A 43 17.99 0.92 -8.87
N HIS A 44 17.63 0.06 -9.81
CA HIS A 44 18.53 -0.37 -10.88
C HIS A 44 18.97 0.87 -11.70
N PRO A 45 20.23 0.95 -12.19
CA PRO A 45 20.71 2.10 -12.95
C PRO A 45 19.82 2.50 -14.13
N ASP A 46 19.26 1.51 -14.86
CA ASP A 46 18.38 1.78 -16.00
C ASP A 46 17.02 2.35 -15.56
N THR A 47 16.49 1.91 -14.43
CA THR A 47 15.27 2.46 -13.82
C THR A 47 15.53 3.85 -13.28
N ARG A 48 16.65 4.05 -12.57
CA ARG A 48 17.09 5.35 -12.06
C ARG A 48 17.29 6.38 -13.17
N ALA A 49 17.77 5.96 -14.34
CA ALA A 49 17.95 6.85 -15.48
C ALA A 49 16.62 7.39 -16.05
N LYS A 50 15.51 6.67 -15.84
CA LYS A 50 14.15 7.11 -16.23
C LYS A 50 13.47 7.93 -15.14
N PHE A 51 13.88 7.78 -13.89
CA PHE A 51 13.25 8.41 -12.73
C PHE A 51 13.33 9.93 -12.79
N ASN A 52 12.19 10.59 -12.97
CA ASN A 52 12.08 12.04 -12.90
C ASN A 52 12.05 12.50 -11.42
N GLU A 53 13.23 12.83 -10.89
CA GLU A 53 13.40 13.28 -9.51
C GLU A 53 12.59 14.55 -9.19
N THR A 54 12.46 15.49 -10.13
CA THR A 54 11.68 16.72 -9.91
C THR A 54 10.21 16.41 -9.71
N ALA A 55 9.61 15.61 -10.60
CA ALA A 55 8.20 15.21 -10.50
C ALA A 55 7.93 14.40 -9.22
N ALA A 56 8.84 13.48 -8.86
CA ALA A 56 8.75 12.72 -7.61
C ALA A 56 8.69 13.62 -6.37
N TRP A 57 9.56 14.65 -6.30
CA TRP A 57 9.55 15.60 -5.20
C TRP A 57 8.35 16.54 -5.19
N GLU A 58 7.84 16.92 -6.35
CA GLU A 58 6.60 17.71 -6.47
C GLU A 58 5.41 16.93 -5.92
N TYR A 59 5.27 15.65 -6.28
CA TYR A 59 4.27 14.75 -5.70
C TYR A 59 4.45 14.64 -4.19
N ALA A 60 5.64 14.28 -3.71
CA ALA A 60 5.88 14.06 -2.29
C ALA A 60 5.55 15.28 -1.43
N ARG A 61 5.92 16.49 -1.88
CA ARG A 61 5.58 17.75 -1.18
C ARG A 61 4.11 18.09 -1.25
N SER A 62 3.41 17.71 -2.33
CA SER A 62 1.96 17.95 -2.45
C SER A 62 1.14 17.11 -1.46
N MET A 63 1.70 15.98 -1.05
CA MET A 63 1.08 15.01 -0.14
C MET A 63 1.51 15.19 1.32
N ASP A 64 2.55 16.00 1.59
CA ASP A 64 2.99 16.31 2.95
C ASP A 64 1.86 17.01 3.74
N GLY A 65 1.58 16.50 4.93
CA GLY A 65 0.46 16.94 5.80
C GLY A 65 -0.93 16.48 5.36
N LYS A 66 -1.05 15.63 4.32
CA LYS A 66 -2.34 15.03 3.93
C LYS A 66 -2.70 13.83 4.81
N PRO A 67 -4.00 13.48 4.93
CA PRO A 67 -4.43 12.32 5.70
C PRO A 67 -3.80 11.02 5.19
N TYR A 68 -3.57 10.09 6.12
CA TYR A 68 -3.16 8.72 5.79
C TYR A 68 -4.34 7.90 5.24
N GLY A 69 -4.10 7.15 4.18
CA GLY A 69 -5.14 6.44 3.42
C GLY A 69 -5.62 5.14 4.05
N TYR A 70 -6.24 5.23 5.23
CA TYR A 70 -6.86 4.08 5.91
C TYR A 70 -8.02 3.46 5.13
N HIS A 71 -8.78 4.29 4.39
CA HIS A 71 -9.85 3.81 3.51
C HIS A 71 -9.31 2.91 2.40
N ASN A 72 -8.16 3.23 1.79
CA ASN A 72 -7.52 2.41 0.77
C ASN A 72 -7.02 1.07 1.35
N MET A 73 -6.46 1.11 2.56
CA MET A 73 -5.78 -0.05 3.16
C MET A 73 -6.70 -1.25 3.36
N ILE A 74 -7.97 -1.03 3.74
CA ILE A 74 -8.92 -2.13 3.97
C ILE A 74 -9.20 -2.94 2.71
N PHE A 75 -9.25 -2.30 1.53
CA PHE A 75 -9.63 -2.95 0.29
C PHE A 75 -8.43 -3.52 -0.48
N SER A 76 -7.22 -2.99 -0.25
CA SER A 76 -5.96 -3.40 -0.91
C SER A 76 -5.54 -4.87 -0.78
N TRP A 77 -6.31 -5.71 -0.07
CA TRP A 77 -6.04 -7.15 0.05
C TRP A 77 -7.23 -8.03 -0.37
N ILE A 78 -8.35 -7.44 -0.80
CA ILE A 78 -9.62 -8.11 -1.13
C ILE A 78 -9.89 -8.00 -2.64
N ASP A 79 -9.02 -8.63 -3.42
CA ASP A 79 -9.09 -8.51 -4.88
C ASP A 79 -9.98 -9.60 -5.53
N THR A 80 -10.39 -10.61 -4.75
CA THR A 80 -11.17 -11.75 -5.21
C THR A 80 -12.31 -12.06 -4.23
N ILE A 81 -13.36 -12.71 -4.76
CA ILE A 81 -14.57 -13.05 -4.01
C ILE A 81 -14.29 -13.96 -2.81
N ASP A 82 -13.43 -14.97 -2.97
CA ASP A 82 -13.26 -16.03 -1.97
C ASP A 82 -11.80 -16.42 -1.67
N GLN A 83 -10.81 -15.95 -2.45
CA GLN A 83 -9.42 -16.43 -2.36
C GLN A 83 -8.51 -15.54 -1.51
N ASN A 84 -9.05 -14.49 -0.90
CA ASN A 84 -8.32 -13.63 0.04
C ASN A 84 -8.61 -14.00 1.52
N TYR A 85 -9.64 -14.82 1.79
CA TYR A 85 -10.08 -15.14 3.15
C TYR A 85 -9.59 -16.51 3.64
N PRO A 86 -9.03 -16.62 4.87
CA PRO A 86 -8.65 -17.92 5.44
C PRO A 86 -9.88 -18.80 5.68
N PRO A 87 -9.94 -20.03 5.13
CA PRO A 87 -11.08 -20.92 5.37
C PRO A 87 -11.28 -21.19 6.88
N PRO A 88 -12.52 -21.23 7.39
CA PRO A 88 -13.80 -21.20 6.65
C PRO A 88 -14.41 -19.79 6.52
N LEU A 89 -13.61 -18.73 6.65
CA LEU A 89 -14.10 -17.35 6.60
C LEU A 89 -14.34 -16.89 5.15
N ASP A 90 -15.22 -15.92 4.99
CA ASP A 90 -15.60 -15.29 3.73
C ASP A 90 -15.86 -13.78 3.94
N SER A 91 -16.40 -13.10 2.92
CA SER A 91 -16.75 -11.67 2.97
C SER A 91 -17.73 -11.31 4.10
N HIS A 92 -18.50 -12.26 4.63
CA HIS A 92 -19.37 -12.01 5.78
C HIS A 92 -18.59 -11.71 7.05
N LEU A 93 -17.33 -12.15 7.16
CA LEU A 93 -16.44 -11.71 8.22
C LEU A 93 -16.22 -10.20 8.15
N VAL A 94 -15.94 -9.67 6.96
CA VAL A 94 -15.72 -8.24 6.74
C VAL A 94 -17.00 -7.48 7.09
N ALA A 95 -18.16 -7.93 6.61
CA ALA A 95 -19.45 -7.34 6.95
C ALA A 95 -19.72 -7.34 8.47
N SER A 96 -19.36 -8.43 9.17
CA SER A 96 -19.54 -8.56 10.62
C SER A 96 -18.63 -7.59 11.39
N VAL A 97 -17.35 -7.51 11.01
CA VAL A 97 -16.38 -6.58 11.61
C VAL A 97 -16.82 -5.14 11.38
N MET A 98 -17.17 -4.78 10.14
CA MET A 98 -17.68 -3.44 9.81
C MET A 98 -18.96 -3.11 10.60
N THR A 99 -19.88 -4.06 10.75
CA THR A 99 -21.12 -3.86 11.52
C THR A 99 -20.84 -3.62 13.00
N VAL A 100 -20.00 -4.44 13.63
CA VAL A 100 -19.64 -4.30 15.05
C VAL A 100 -18.93 -2.97 15.27
N TRP A 101 -17.97 -2.61 14.42
CA TRP A 101 -17.20 -1.39 14.57
C TRP A 101 -18.05 -0.13 14.33
N ASN A 102 -18.99 -0.18 13.38
CA ASN A 102 -19.95 0.90 13.12
C ASN A 102 -20.87 1.15 14.34
N GLN A 103 -21.09 0.15 15.20
CA GLN A 103 -21.82 0.33 16.46
C GLN A 103 -20.93 0.88 17.60
N ILE A 104 -19.62 0.62 17.58
CA ILE A 104 -18.69 0.99 18.66
C ILE A 104 -18.07 2.37 18.44
N GLN A 105 -17.70 2.71 17.20
CA GLN A 105 -17.06 3.97 16.79
C GLN A 105 -17.67 4.45 15.45
N PRO A 106 -18.92 4.95 15.45
CA PRO A 106 -19.66 5.27 14.22
C PRO A 106 -19.00 6.36 13.36
N GLU A 107 -18.42 7.39 13.96
CA GLU A 107 -17.73 8.46 13.21
C GLU A 107 -16.46 7.95 12.52
N TYR A 108 -15.68 7.12 13.21
CA TYR A 108 -14.48 6.51 12.65
C TYR A 108 -14.83 5.47 11.56
N ALA A 109 -15.84 4.64 11.78
CA ALA A 109 -16.35 3.68 10.79
C ALA A 109 -16.86 4.35 9.51
N ALA A 110 -17.58 5.47 9.64
CA ALA A 110 -18.04 6.25 8.51
C ALA A 110 -16.88 6.77 7.65
N ASN A 111 -15.79 7.20 8.30
CA ASN A 111 -14.58 7.66 7.64
C ASN A 111 -13.76 6.51 7.01
N MET A 112 -13.82 5.30 7.55
CA MET A 112 -13.00 4.18 7.07
C MET A 112 -13.53 3.46 5.84
N TRP A 113 -14.84 3.22 5.71
CA TRP A 113 -15.36 2.39 4.60
C TRP A 113 -16.66 2.89 3.96
N ASN A 114 -17.49 3.70 4.62
CA ASN A 114 -18.78 4.07 4.03
C ASN A 114 -18.58 4.87 2.73
N GLU A 115 -17.68 5.86 2.73
CA GLU A 115 -17.40 6.62 1.51
C GLU A 115 -16.79 5.73 0.41
N ALA A 116 -15.86 4.86 0.77
CA ALA A 116 -15.18 3.95 -0.16
C ALA A 116 -16.17 2.96 -0.81
N LEU A 117 -17.11 2.43 -0.04
CA LEU A 117 -18.17 1.56 -0.55
C LEU A 117 -19.16 2.32 -1.44
N ASN A 118 -19.48 3.56 -1.09
CA ASN A 118 -20.33 4.43 -1.91
C ASN A 118 -19.65 4.72 -3.27
N LYS A 119 -18.34 5.04 -3.29
CA LYS A 119 -17.58 5.23 -4.54
C LYS A 119 -17.63 3.98 -5.43
N ARG A 120 -17.37 2.80 -4.87
CA ARG A 120 -17.47 1.51 -5.58
C ARG A 120 -18.86 1.25 -6.15
N LEU A 121 -19.90 1.61 -5.40
CA LEU A 121 -21.29 1.46 -5.82
C LEU A 121 -21.76 2.59 -6.77
N GLY A 122 -20.99 3.67 -6.93
CA GLY A 122 -21.42 4.86 -7.66
C GLY A 122 -22.60 5.59 -6.98
N THR A 123 -22.61 5.62 -5.65
CA THR A 123 -23.59 6.34 -4.81
C THR A 123 -22.90 7.33 -3.90
N GLU A 124 -23.67 8.14 -3.17
CA GLU A 124 -23.15 9.08 -2.18
C GLU A 124 -24.03 9.06 -0.93
N GLY A 125 -23.41 9.12 0.25
CA GLY A 125 -24.09 9.31 1.52
C GLY A 125 -24.94 8.14 2.03
N LEU A 126 -24.87 6.96 1.40
CA LEU A 126 -25.55 5.78 1.91
C LEU A 126 -24.84 5.24 3.17
N SER A 127 -25.62 4.88 4.19
CA SER A 127 -25.09 4.14 5.34
C SER A 127 -24.71 2.71 4.93
N LEU A 128 -23.87 2.01 5.72
CA LEU A 128 -23.51 0.61 5.43
C LEU A 128 -24.75 -0.30 5.19
N PRO A 129 -25.81 -0.28 6.01
CA PRO A 129 -27.04 -1.03 5.71
C PRO A 129 -27.69 -0.65 4.36
N ASP A 130 -27.71 0.65 4.03
CA ASP A 130 -28.30 1.11 2.77
C ASP A 130 -27.44 0.71 1.56
N VAL A 131 -26.12 0.71 1.70
CA VAL A 131 -25.18 0.18 0.70
C VAL A 131 -25.47 -1.29 0.43
N LEU A 132 -25.63 -2.11 1.48
CA LEU A 132 -25.92 -3.54 1.32
C LEU A 132 -27.25 -3.77 0.58
N VAL A 133 -28.30 -3.04 0.97
CA VAL A 133 -29.61 -3.11 0.32
C VAL A 133 -29.55 -2.64 -1.14
N GLU A 134 -28.84 -1.55 -1.42
CA GLU A 134 -28.72 -1.00 -2.77
C GLU A 134 -27.87 -1.91 -3.68
N THR A 135 -26.85 -2.55 -3.14
CA THR A 135 -26.02 -3.55 -3.85
C THR A 135 -26.89 -4.72 -4.31
N GLU A 136 -27.71 -5.28 -3.42
CA GLU A 136 -28.63 -6.37 -3.74
C GLU A 136 -29.69 -5.94 -4.77
N LYS A 137 -30.26 -4.73 -4.65
CA LYS A 137 -31.22 -4.17 -5.63
C LYS A 137 -30.63 -4.07 -7.04
N ARG A 138 -29.32 -3.87 -7.16
CA ARG A 138 -28.60 -3.80 -8.44
C ARG A 138 -28.19 -5.17 -8.98
N GLY A 139 -28.55 -6.25 -8.28
CA GLY A 139 -28.24 -7.62 -8.69
C GLY A 139 -26.78 -8.00 -8.49
N SER A 140 -26.05 -7.28 -7.63
CA SER A 140 -24.68 -7.59 -7.22
C SER A 140 -24.67 -8.13 -5.79
N SER A 141 -23.57 -8.76 -5.41
CA SER A 141 -23.29 -9.21 -4.05
C SER A 141 -22.34 -8.24 -3.32
N PHE A 142 -22.25 -8.36 -2.00
CA PHE A 142 -21.34 -7.52 -1.20
C PHE A 142 -19.87 -7.90 -1.46
N ASP A 143 -19.58 -9.18 -1.65
CA ASP A 143 -18.27 -9.67 -2.09
C ASP A 143 -17.86 -9.05 -3.43
N GLU A 144 -18.71 -9.07 -4.45
CA GLU A 144 -18.41 -8.40 -5.72
C GLU A 144 -18.15 -6.90 -5.54
N LEU A 145 -18.91 -6.22 -4.68
CA LEU A 145 -18.68 -4.81 -4.38
C LEU A 145 -17.28 -4.59 -3.77
N LEU A 146 -16.85 -5.44 -2.84
CA LEU A 146 -15.53 -5.34 -2.21
C LEU A 146 -14.38 -5.54 -3.22
N THR A 147 -14.58 -6.35 -4.26
CA THR A 147 -13.57 -6.61 -5.30
C THR A 147 -13.42 -5.51 -6.35
N ILE A 148 -14.21 -4.43 -6.28
CA ILE A 148 -14.02 -3.29 -7.19
C ILE A 148 -12.72 -2.57 -6.80
N PRO A 149 -11.74 -2.46 -7.72
CA PRO A 149 -10.45 -1.86 -7.40
C PRO A 149 -10.58 -0.41 -6.96
N GLU A 150 -9.86 -0.05 -5.89
CA GLU A 150 -9.61 1.33 -5.54
C GLU A 150 -8.98 2.06 -6.74
N GLN A 151 -9.33 3.33 -6.94
CA GLN A 151 -8.71 4.13 -8.00
C GLN A 151 -7.81 5.18 -7.38
N ASP A 152 -6.61 5.32 -7.94
CA ASP A 152 -5.57 6.26 -7.52
C ASP A 152 -6.03 7.73 -7.50
N ASP A 153 -7.04 8.06 -8.33
CA ASP A 153 -7.59 9.41 -8.48
C ASP A 153 -8.85 9.67 -7.63
N TRP A 154 -9.33 8.68 -6.85
CA TRP A 154 -10.45 8.88 -5.96
C TRP A 154 -10.11 9.87 -4.85
N LEU A 155 -10.95 10.90 -4.73
CA LEU A 155 -10.86 11.93 -3.69
C LEU A 155 -11.92 11.69 -2.63
N TYR A 156 -11.50 11.57 -1.39
CA TYR A 156 -12.38 11.40 -0.25
C TYR A 156 -12.73 12.75 0.40
N ASN A 157 -13.74 12.79 1.27
CA ASN A 157 -14.19 14.04 1.90
C ASN A 157 -13.12 14.70 2.79
N ASP A 158 -12.23 13.89 3.38
CA ASP A 158 -11.06 14.34 4.14
C ASP A 158 -9.88 14.76 3.23
N GLY A 159 -9.98 14.53 1.92
CA GLY A 159 -9.08 15.01 0.89
C GLY A 159 -8.40 13.88 0.12
N LYS A 160 -7.29 14.23 -0.56
CA LYS A 160 -6.42 13.23 -1.17
C LYS A 160 -5.61 12.55 -0.06
N SER A 161 -5.64 11.23 -0.04
CA SER A 161 -4.92 10.41 0.94
C SER A 161 -4.12 9.33 0.19
N THR A 162 -3.21 8.67 0.89
CA THR A 162 -2.60 7.43 0.40
C THR A 162 -2.03 6.61 1.55
N SER A 163 -1.98 5.28 1.39
CA SER A 163 -1.26 4.40 2.31
C SER A 163 0.26 4.50 2.08
N CYS A 164 1.06 3.94 2.98
CA CYS A 164 2.53 4.02 2.91
C CYS A 164 3.12 3.47 1.61
N VAL A 165 2.62 2.31 1.14
CA VAL A 165 3.11 1.67 -0.08
C VAL A 165 2.59 2.37 -1.33
N ALA A 166 1.30 2.72 -1.35
CA ALA A 166 0.70 3.44 -2.46
C ALA A 166 1.36 4.81 -2.64
N PHE A 167 1.76 5.49 -1.56
CA PHE A 167 2.48 6.76 -1.63
C PHE A 167 3.76 6.65 -2.45
N ILE A 168 4.57 5.63 -2.15
CA ILE A 168 5.87 5.44 -2.83
C ILE A 168 5.65 5.05 -4.29
N LEU A 169 4.64 4.24 -4.57
CA LEU A 169 4.33 3.80 -5.93
C LEU A 169 3.68 4.90 -6.77
N GLU A 170 2.87 5.78 -6.19
CA GLU A 170 2.39 7.00 -6.84
C GLU A 170 3.55 7.93 -7.16
N MET A 171 4.49 8.10 -6.24
CA MET A 171 5.71 8.85 -6.49
C MET A 171 6.51 8.23 -7.66
N TYR A 172 6.56 6.90 -7.77
CA TYR A 172 7.18 6.21 -8.91
C TYR A 172 6.40 6.41 -10.22
N LYS A 173 5.07 6.46 -10.14
CA LYS A 173 4.17 6.70 -11.27
C LYS A 173 4.35 8.12 -11.81
N GLU A 174 4.34 9.12 -10.94
CA GLU A 174 4.64 10.53 -11.28
C GLU A 174 6.08 10.73 -11.78
N ALA A 175 7.01 9.90 -11.30
CA ALA A 175 8.40 9.88 -11.79
C ALA A 175 8.58 9.17 -13.15
N GLY A 176 7.51 8.61 -13.73
CA GLY A 176 7.52 7.95 -15.04
C GLY A 176 8.01 6.50 -15.04
N LEU A 177 8.10 5.84 -13.86
CA LEU A 177 8.60 4.46 -13.80
C LEU A 177 7.60 3.41 -14.33
N PHE A 178 6.32 3.75 -14.37
CA PHE A 178 5.26 2.88 -14.89
C PHE A 178 4.90 3.16 -16.35
N ASP A 179 5.57 4.09 -17.03
CA ASP A 179 5.26 4.40 -18.43
C ASP A 179 5.60 3.22 -19.37
N PRO A 180 4.76 2.95 -20.39
CA PRO A 180 3.59 3.72 -20.83
C PRO A 180 2.26 3.25 -20.22
N ILE A 181 2.28 2.35 -19.23
CA ILE A 181 1.09 1.68 -18.69
C ILE A 181 0.57 2.33 -17.41
N ALA A 182 1.12 3.48 -17.01
CA ALA A 182 0.76 4.18 -15.77
C ALA A 182 -0.76 4.37 -15.61
N SER A 183 -1.49 4.69 -16.68
CA SER A 183 -2.95 4.87 -16.65
C SER A 183 -3.75 3.58 -16.42
N SER A 184 -3.11 2.42 -16.50
CA SER A 184 -3.73 1.10 -16.33
C SER A 184 -3.24 0.38 -15.07
N ILE A 185 -2.60 1.09 -14.15
CA ILE A 185 -2.13 0.57 -12.87
C ILE A 185 -2.79 1.40 -11.78
N GLN A 186 -3.47 0.73 -10.85
CA GLN A 186 -3.95 1.34 -9.60
C GLN A 186 -2.99 0.94 -8.49
N VAL A 187 -2.08 1.83 -8.12
CA VAL A 187 -1.07 1.52 -7.09
C VAL A 187 -1.65 1.47 -5.68
N THR A 188 -2.87 1.97 -5.51
CA THR A 188 -3.72 1.78 -4.32
C THR A 188 -4.05 0.31 -4.04
N GLU A 189 -3.99 -0.57 -5.04
CA GLU A 189 -4.21 -2.02 -4.91
C GLU A 189 -2.93 -2.81 -4.55
N PHE A 190 -1.78 -2.13 -4.40
CA PHE A 190 -0.52 -2.82 -4.15
C PHE A 190 -0.30 -3.03 -2.66
N THR A 191 0.14 -4.23 -2.28
CA THR A 191 0.68 -4.47 -0.95
C THR A 191 2.18 -4.17 -0.90
N ILE A 192 2.76 -4.12 0.30
CA ILE A 192 4.23 -3.99 0.49
C ILE A 192 4.98 -5.10 -0.27
N LYS A 193 4.40 -6.31 -0.34
CA LYS A 193 4.98 -7.43 -1.10
C LYS A 193 5.07 -7.10 -2.58
N ASP A 194 3.98 -6.62 -3.16
CA ASP A 194 3.93 -6.32 -4.59
C ASP A 194 4.93 -5.22 -4.96
N ALA A 195 5.09 -4.21 -4.09
CA ALA A 195 6.04 -3.13 -4.30
C ALA A 195 7.49 -3.60 -4.36
N TYR A 196 7.97 -4.43 -3.42
CA TYR A 196 9.35 -4.91 -3.46
C TYR A 196 9.58 -6.00 -4.53
N MET A 197 8.51 -6.63 -5.03
CA MET A 197 8.58 -7.61 -6.11
C MET A 197 8.81 -6.95 -7.48
N LEU A 198 8.44 -5.68 -7.67
CA LEU A 198 8.72 -4.93 -8.89
C LEU A 198 10.20 -4.99 -9.26
N ASN A 199 10.50 -5.23 -10.53
CA ASN A 199 11.86 -5.36 -11.06
C ASN A 199 12.61 -4.01 -11.18
N PHE A 200 12.28 -3.05 -10.32
CA PHE A 200 12.80 -1.69 -10.32
C PHE A 200 14.15 -1.56 -9.63
N PHE A 201 14.53 -2.54 -8.82
CA PHE A 201 15.64 -2.44 -7.88
C PHE A 201 16.93 -3.03 -8.43
N GLU A 202 18.06 -2.73 -7.78
CA GLU A 202 19.36 -3.28 -8.13
C GLU A 202 19.37 -4.81 -7.94
N ASN A 203 19.91 -5.54 -8.91
CA ASN A 203 20.06 -6.99 -8.88
C ASN A 203 21.53 -7.44 -8.94
N ASN A 204 22.46 -6.51 -9.17
CA ASN A 204 23.89 -6.74 -9.13
C ASN A 204 24.47 -6.32 -7.78
N SER A 205 24.80 -7.31 -6.95
CA SER A 205 25.39 -7.12 -5.63
C SER A 205 26.70 -6.33 -5.64
N SER A 206 27.44 -6.30 -6.77
CA SER A 206 28.69 -5.53 -6.88
C SER A 206 28.45 -4.02 -6.97
N ARG A 207 27.22 -3.58 -7.23
CA ARG A 207 26.82 -2.17 -7.26
C ARG A 207 26.16 -1.70 -5.96
N LEU A 208 25.87 -2.62 -5.04
CA LEU A 208 25.39 -2.26 -3.71
C LEU A 208 26.50 -1.52 -2.95
N PRO A 209 26.14 -0.66 -1.97
CA PRO A 209 27.12 0.03 -1.14
C PRO A 209 28.11 -0.94 -0.48
N GLN A 210 29.37 -0.51 -0.28
CA GLN A 210 30.42 -1.41 0.25
C GLN A 210 30.11 -1.97 1.66
N TRP A 211 29.38 -1.20 2.48
CA TRP A 211 28.93 -1.65 3.80
C TRP A 211 27.83 -2.71 3.74
N CYS A 212 27.18 -2.87 2.58
CA CYS A 212 26.06 -3.77 2.40
C CYS A 212 26.52 -5.22 2.53
N ASN A 213 25.89 -5.96 3.44
CA ASN A 213 26.29 -7.31 3.83
C ASN A 213 27.71 -7.40 4.43
N ASP A 214 28.38 -6.30 4.79
CA ASP A 214 29.71 -6.38 5.40
C ASP A 214 29.63 -7.08 6.75
N GLY A 215 30.53 -8.03 7.01
CA GLY A 215 30.49 -8.89 8.19
C GLY A 215 29.38 -9.98 8.22
N ASP A 216 28.46 -9.99 7.25
CA ASP A 216 27.38 -10.99 7.19
C ASP A 216 27.80 -12.31 6.55
N LYS A 217 27.41 -13.41 7.21
CA LYS A 217 27.59 -14.79 6.71
C LYS A 217 26.66 -15.16 5.55
N VAL A 218 25.52 -14.49 5.44
CA VAL A 218 24.53 -14.69 4.38
C VAL A 218 24.38 -13.37 3.67
N LYS A 219 24.61 -13.39 2.35
CA LYS A 219 24.50 -12.20 1.51
C LYS A 219 23.07 -12.06 1.01
N LEU A 220 22.42 -10.98 1.38
CA LEU A 220 21.11 -10.59 0.87
C LEU A 220 21.27 -9.88 -0.49
N PRO A 221 20.26 -9.96 -1.37
CA PRO A 221 20.26 -9.24 -2.65
C PRO A 221 19.99 -7.74 -2.49
N PHE A 222 19.64 -7.29 -1.28
CA PHE A 222 19.44 -5.90 -0.88
C PHE A 222 20.24 -5.62 0.41
N CYS A 223 20.21 -4.38 0.89
CA CYS A 223 20.95 -3.99 2.08
C CYS A 223 20.02 -3.84 3.28
N GLN A 224 20.27 -4.58 4.36
CA GLN A 224 19.55 -4.36 5.61
C GLN A 224 20.38 -3.42 6.51
N ILE A 225 19.81 -2.28 6.89
CA ILE A 225 20.48 -1.26 7.70
C ILE A 225 20.31 -1.55 9.20
N ARG A 226 19.12 -2.01 9.61
CA ARG A 226 18.77 -2.25 11.02
C ARG A 226 17.85 -3.45 11.15
N GLY A 227 17.84 -4.06 12.34
CA GLY A 227 16.87 -5.07 12.73
C GLY A 227 17.51 -6.21 13.50
N LYS A 228 16.80 -6.71 14.51
CA LYS A 228 17.24 -7.86 15.33
C LYS A 228 17.34 -9.16 14.54
N TYR A 229 16.57 -9.27 13.46
CA TYR A 229 16.47 -10.47 12.63
C TYR A 229 16.80 -10.12 11.18
N ARG A 230 17.22 -11.13 10.43
CA ARG A 230 17.39 -10.99 8.98
C ARG A 230 16.02 -10.89 8.31
N MET A 231 15.84 -9.87 7.49
CA MET A 231 14.64 -9.74 6.65
C MET A 231 14.72 -10.71 5.47
N GLU A 232 13.57 -11.26 5.11
CA GLU A 232 13.39 -12.01 3.86
C GLU A 232 12.35 -11.27 3.03
N LEU A 233 12.66 -11.04 1.75
CA LEU A 233 11.75 -10.44 0.76
C LEU A 233 11.49 -11.44 -0.37
N PRO A 234 10.57 -12.40 -0.18
CA PRO A 234 10.31 -13.45 -1.17
C PRO A 234 9.84 -12.88 -2.52
N GLY A 235 10.55 -13.20 -3.60
CA GLY A 235 10.24 -12.64 -4.92
C GLY A 235 10.76 -11.22 -5.13
N TYR A 236 11.66 -10.74 -4.28
CA TYR A 236 12.36 -9.47 -4.47
C TYR A 236 12.82 -9.27 -5.92
N ASN A 237 12.44 -8.14 -6.50
CA ASN A 237 12.94 -7.66 -7.77
C ASN A 237 12.78 -8.65 -8.94
N SER A 238 11.59 -9.27 -9.04
CA SER A 238 11.32 -10.37 -9.99
C SER A 238 10.19 -10.10 -10.99
N MET A 239 9.38 -9.06 -10.77
CA MET A 239 8.15 -8.81 -11.52
C MET A 239 8.28 -7.57 -12.40
N GLU A 240 8.11 -7.75 -13.71
CA GLU A 240 7.90 -6.64 -14.63
C GLU A 240 6.47 -6.10 -14.46
N PRO A 241 6.27 -4.76 -14.35
CA PRO A 241 4.92 -4.19 -14.31
C PRO A 241 4.10 -4.52 -15.56
N TYR A 242 2.79 -4.69 -15.40
CA TYR A 242 1.83 -4.87 -16.49
C TYR A 242 0.48 -4.23 -16.15
N ALA A 243 -0.37 -4.07 -17.17
CA ALA A 243 -1.67 -3.43 -17.00
C ALA A 243 -2.60 -4.27 -16.11
N HIS A 244 -3.36 -3.60 -15.24
CA HIS A 244 -4.28 -4.17 -14.27
C HIS A 244 -3.62 -5.11 -13.24
N MET A 245 -2.34 -4.88 -12.99
CA MET A 245 -1.56 -5.66 -12.03
C MET A 245 -2.15 -5.51 -10.61
N ASN A 246 -2.34 -6.65 -9.93
CA ASN A 246 -2.84 -6.78 -8.56
C ASN A 246 -4.32 -6.42 -8.35
N GLU A 247 -5.11 -6.11 -9.38
CA GLU A 247 -6.54 -5.83 -9.22
C GLU A 247 -7.41 -7.08 -8.99
N ARG A 248 -6.82 -8.29 -9.12
CA ARG A 248 -7.53 -9.58 -9.06
C ARG A 248 -6.70 -10.69 -8.39
N CYS A 249 -5.80 -10.32 -7.48
CA CYS A 249 -4.86 -11.25 -6.88
C CYS A 249 -5.37 -11.95 -5.61
N PRO A 250 -5.31 -13.29 -5.55
CA PRO A 250 -5.48 -13.99 -4.28
C PRO A 250 -4.29 -13.71 -3.35
N SER A 251 -4.58 -13.44 -2.08
CA SER A 251 -3.56 -13.06 -1.08
C SER A 251 -3.49 -14.04 0.11
N LEU A 252 -3.87 -15.31 -0.09
CA LEU A 252 -4.02 -16.27 1.00
C LEU A 252 -2.69 -16.77 1.61
N PRO A 253 -2.49 -16.65 2.94
CA PRO A 253 -1.40 -17.32 3.63
C PRO A 253 -1.54 -18.86 3.63
N PRO A 254 -0.44 -19.63 3.81
CA PRO A 254 0.93 -19.17 3.98
C PRO A 254 1.70 -19.01 2.66
N LYS A 255 1.12 -19.48 1.53
CA LYS A 255 1.82 -19.55 0.25
C LYS A 255 1.80 -18.22 -0.50
N TYR A 256 0.78 -17.39 -0.29
CA TYR A 256 0.58 -16.13 -1.00
C TYR A 256 0.78 -16.33 -2.51
N SER A 257 0.11 -17.35 -3.04
CA SER A 257 0.23 -17.76 -4.44
C SER A 257 -0.26 -16.63 -5.33
N ARG A 258 0.54 -16.23 -6.31
CA ARG A 258 0.21 -15.16 -7.25
C ARG A 258 0.04 -15.76 -8.65
N PRO A 259 -1.19 -16.01 -9.12
CA PRO A 259 -1.47 -16.46 -10.48
C PRO A 259 -0.85 -15.53 -11.52
N GLN A 260 -0.64 -16.06 -12.73
CA GLN A 260 -0.14 -15.25 -13.83
C GLN A 260 -1.21 -14.22 -14.23
N ASN A 261 -0.80 -12.96 -14.34
CA ASN A 261 -1.66 -11.83 -14.75
C ASN A 261 -2.88 -11.58 -13.84
N CYS A 262 -2.80 -11.95 -12.56
CA CYS A 262 -3.35 -11.10 -11.53
C CYS A 262 -2.24 -10.06 -11.27
#